data_AF-A0A158P6C4-F1
#
_entry.id   AF-A0A158P6C4-F1
#
_cell.length_a   1.000
_cell.length_b   1.000
_cell.length_c   1.000
_cell.angle_alpha   90.00
_cell.angle_beta   90.00
_cell.angle_gamma   90.00
#
_symmetry.space_group_name_H-M   'P 1'
#
loop_
_entity.id
_entity.type
_entity.pdbx_description
1 polymer ?
#
loop_
_entity_poly.entity_id
_entity_poly.type
_entity_poly.pdbx_seq_one_letter_code
_entity_poly.pdbx_strand_id
1 'polypeptide(L)'
;MLSADEREKLWLAMNRLKATSIDNITIWDLHTLVHYPDSAPGAHWGPAFLPWHREFLRQFEVALQREVPSVSLPYWDSTLDEADEPLNENIKLVLNFGNLVVKMTPSTGSSSAGLPDPSDSVMWSDELLGNGNGYVKTGPFQNWDTNVLMPLSRIPVKKLYRSTGGREQDRLMSPSDVEWITSRKNYSQLTFCHDKTFESMHGLSHVWVGGFMFVIRRVVISFIYRFTSVSPNDPMFYLHHAFVDYLWEQFRKKQQSREQRETQWAQDTCNELHGYDEQMKPFRLQNRDGLSNQYTDEWYDYEPVRHCMSIIPECDSPYYWCDTKSWRCRSKVVLGGNCTGFEGTGICYNSVCQQNRCQLPPRIQQSMRLRKSIDSIPGEIVWTKSLLVDQNGDGTVFFIHPFVTFQEVTFQGTVYLPVPKPRAGIIQEVTLEARDAYGRYCQAHCYNTTEERYQVR
;
A
#
# COMPACT_ATOMS: atom_id res chain seq x y z
N MET A 1 5.57 18.21 -0.38
CA MET A 1 4.45 17.34 -0.86
C MET A 1 4.36 17.44 -2.38
N LEU A 2 4.17 16.32 -3.10
CA LEU A 2 4.13 16.35 -4.58
C LEU A 2 2.95 17.18 -5.11
N SER A 3 3.24 18.10 -6.03
CA SER A 3 2.24 18.75 -6.87
C SER A 3 1.56 17.74 -7.82
N ALA A 4 0.45 18.16 -8.44
CA ALA A 4 -0.25 17.31 -9.42
C ALA A 4 0.66 16.93 -10.61
N ASP A 5 1.47 17.87 -11.11
CA ASP A 5 2.40 17.66 -12.22
C ASP A 5 3.54 16.70 -11.82
N GLU A 6 4.16 16.89 -10.65
CA GLU A 6 5.21 15.97 -10.17
C GLU A 6 4.67 14.55 -9.96
N ARG A 7 3.45 14.44 -9.43
CA ARG A 7 2.77 13.17 -9.23
C ARG A 7 2.48 12.47 -10.57
N GLU A 8 1.94 13.19 -11.56
CA GLU A 8 1.69 12.63 -12.89
C GLU A 8 2.99 12.15 -13.55
N LYS A 9 4.07 12.91 -13.43
CA LYS A 9 5.40 12.54 -13.92
C LYS A 9 5.95 11.29 -13.24
N LEU A 10 5.76 11.15 -11.93
CA LEU A 10 6.16 9.95 -11.18
C LEU A 10 5.40 8.71 -11.68
N TRP A 11 4.08 8.82 -11.79
CA TRP A 11 3.24 7.74 -12.31
C TRP A 11 3.62 7.35 -13.73
N LEU A 12 3.91 8.35 -14.57
CA LEU A 12 4.40 8.14 -15.94
C LEU A 12 5.74 7.40 -15.94
N ALA A 13 6.70 7.80 -15.10
CA ALA A 13 8.01 7.15 -15.00
C ALA A 13 7.87 5.68 -14.57
N MET A 14 7.09 5.39 -13.53
CA MET A 14 6.85 4.02 -13.07
C MET A 14 6.18 3.16 -14.16
N ASN A 15 5.16 3.68 -14.84
CA ASN A 15 4.49 2.97 -15.94
C ASN A 15 5.44 2.73 -17.14
N ARG A 16 6.36 3.66 -17.43
CA ARG A 16 7.39 3.45 -18.46
C ARG A 16 8.37 2.36 -18.09
N LEU A 17 8.84 2.31 -16.84
CA LEU A 17 9.67 1.19 -16.36
C LEU A 17 8.96 -0.16 -16.52
N LYS A 18 7.62 -0.17 -16.38
CA LYS A 18 6.82 -1.37 -16.57
C LYS A 18 6.55 -1.71 -18.05
N ALA A 19 6.55 -0.73 -18.94
CA ALA A 19 6.34 -0.92 -20.38
C ALA A 19 7.62 -1.27 -21.14
N THR A 20 8.77 -0.72 -20.72
CA THR A 20 10.07 -0.97 -21.33
C THR A 20 10.64 -2.30 -20.85
N SER A 21 11.16 -3.12 -21.76
CA SER A 21 11.73 -4.43 -21.43
C SER A 21 13.10 -4.67 -22.06
N ILE A 22 13.89 -5.49 -21.37
CA ILE A 22 15.17 -6.03 -21.80
C ILE A 22 15.01 -7.55 -21.74
N ASP A 23 15.27 -8.26 -22.84
CA ASP A 23 15.14 -9.71 -22.94
C ASP A 23 13.77 -10.26 -22.45
N ASN A 24 12.68 -9.59 -22.85
CA ASN A 24 11.30 -9.89 -22.45
C ASN A 24 10.99 -9.76 -20.95
N ILE A 25 11.85 -9.11 -20.17
CA ILE A 25 11.61 -8.77 -18.76
C ILE A 25 11.52 -7.24 -18.67
N THR A 26 10.46 -6.73 -18.05
CA THR A 26 10.30 -5.27 -17.90
C THR A 26 11.39 -4.70 -16.98
N ILE A 27 11.78 -3.45 -17.16
CA ILE A 27 12.79 -2.81 -16.30
C ILE A 27 12.31 -2.79 -14.84
N TRP A 28 11.00 -2.60 -14.62
CA TRP A 28 10.38 -2.77 -13.31
C TRP A 28 10.62 -4.16 -12.74
N ASP A 29 10.33 -5.21 -13.52
CA ASP A 29 10.47 -6.58 -13.06
C ASP A 29 11.93 -6.94 -12.78
N LEU A 30 12.89 -6.40 -13.53
CA LEU A 30 14.31 -6.52 -13.22
C LEU A 30 14.65 -5.95 -11.83
N HIS A 31 14.10 -4.78 -11.46
CA HIS A 31 14.28 -4.24 -10.11
C HIS A 31 13.67 -5.14 -9.05
N THR A 32 12.48 -5.71 -9.30
CA THR A 32 11.89 -6.64 -8.33
C THR A 32 12.77 -7.87 -8.08
N LEU A 33 13.47 -8.37 -9.11
CA LEU A 33 14.37 -9.53 -9.00
C LEU A 33 15.63 -9.24 -8.18
N VAL A 34 16.08 -7.98 -8.12
CA VAL A 34 17.24 -7.56 -7.30
C VAL A 34 16.98 -7.81 -5.82
N HIS A 35 15.75 -7.60 -5.35
CA HIS A 35 15.36 -7.82 -3.95
C HIS A 35 15.14 -9.29 -3.58
N TYR A 36 15.17 -10.21 -4.57
CA TYR A 36 14.91 -11.62 -4.27
C TYR A 36 15.98 -12.17 -3.33
N PRO A 37 15.62 -13.05 -2.37
CA PRO A 37 16.57 -13.52 -1.37
C PRO A 37 17.83 -14.20 -1.95
N ASP A 38 17.73 -14.81 -3.13
CA ASP A 38 18.88 -15.42 -3.81
C ASP A 38 19.84 -14.36 -4.40
N SER A 39 19.31 -13.19 -4.78
CA SER A 39 20.07 -12.08 -5.36
C SER A 39 20.63 -11.14 -4.28
N ALA A 40 19.87 -10.95 -3.19
CA ALA A 40 20.18 -10.04 -2.10
C ALA A 40 20.07 -10.72 -0.73
N PRO A 41 20.92 -11.71 -0.43
CA PRO A 41 20.81 -12.51 0.78
C PRO A 41 21.12 -11.73 2.07
N GLY A 42 21.76 -10.57 1.97
CA GLY A 42 22.06 -9.66 3.09
C GLY A 42 21.06 -8.51 3.26
N ALA A 43 20.02 -8.41 2.42
CA ALA A 43 19.08 -7.27 2.45
C ALA A 43 18.23 -7.21 3.72
N HIS A 44 18.10 -8.32 4.46
CA HIS A 44 17.19 -8.46 5.60
C HIS A 44 17.85 -9.19 6.77
N TRP A 45 17.31 -9.01 7.97
CA TRP A 45 17.68 -9.71 9.22
C TRP A 45 19.08 -9.40 9.75
N GLY A 46 19.55 -8.18 9.52
CA GLY A 46 20.82 -7.76 10.08
C GLY A 46 21.22 -6.33 9.75
N PRO A 47 22.43 -5.92 10.18
CA PRO A 47 22.92 -4.55 10.05
C PRO A 47 22.97 -3.99 8.62
N ALA A 48 23.00 -4.83 7.60
CA ALA A 48 22.99 -4.37 6.21
C ALA A 48 21.61 -3.93 5.71
N PHE A 49 20.51 -4.18 6.46
CA PHE A 49 19.14 -3.88 6.02
C PHE A 49 18.95 -2.43 5.54
N LEU A 50 19.32 -1.45 6.37
CA LEU A 50 19.14 -0.04 6.06
C LEU A 50 20.02 0.44 4.87
N PRO A 51 21.35 0.24 4.87
CA PRO A 51 22.19 0.66 3.75
C PRO A 51 21.87 -0.07 2.45
N TRP A 52 21.48 -1.35 2.50
CA TRP A 52 21.08 -2.11 1.31
C TRP A 52 19.82 -1.51 0.68
N HIS A 53 18.77 -1.25 1.49
CA HIS A 53 17.53 -0.69 0.97
C HIS A 53 17.71 0.75 0.47
N ARG A 54 18.57 1.55 1.11
CA ARG A 54 18.95 2.88 0.62
C ARG A 54 19.52 2.82 -0.80
N GLU A 55 20.52 1.98 -1.02
CA GLU A 55 21.11 1.85 -2.35
C GLU A 55 20.11 1.31 -3.36
N PHE A 56 19.26 0.35 -2.95
CA PHE A 56 18.19 -0.16 -3.80
C PHE A 56 17.20 0.93 -4.23
N LEU A 57 16.79 1.81 -3.31
CA LEU A 57 15.95 2.98 -3.62
C LEU A 57 16.68 3.96 -4.54
N ARG A 58 17.98 4.19 -4.32
CA ARG A 58 18.76 5.08 -5.17
C ARG A 58 18.84 4.58 -6.61
N GLN A 59 19.10 3.29 -6.81
CA GLN A 59 19.11 2.69 -8.14
C GLN A 59 17.73 2.76 -8.81
N PHE A 60 16.66 2.57 -8.04
CA PHE A 60 15.29 2.73 -8.54
C PHE A 60 14.98 4.18 -8.94
N GLU A 61 15.36 5.16 -8.13
CA GLU A 61 15.18 6.58 -8.46
C GLU A 61 15.98 6.98 -9.71
N VAL A 62 17.22 6.50 -9.86
CA VAL A 62 18.00 6.68 -11.08
C VAL A 62 17.28 6.09 -12.30
N ALA A 63 16.65 4.92 -12.16
CA ALA A 63 15.85 4.32 -13.23
C ALA A 63 14.63 5.19 -13.57
N LEU A 64 13.92 5.72 -12.58
CA LEU A 64 12.82 6.67 -12.80
C LEU A 64 13.31 7.93 -13.53
N GLN A 65 14.45 8.48 -13.13
CA GLN A 65 15.06 9.67 -13.72
C GLN A 65 15.53 9.46 -15.16
N ARG A 66 15.87 8.22 -15.55
CA ARG A 66 16.14 7.88 -16.96
C ARG A 66 14.89 7.97 -17.83
N GLU A 67 13.72 7.63 -17.29
CA GLU A 67 12.44 7.73 -17.99
C GLU A 67 11.88 9.16 -17.96
N VAL A 68 11.99 9.85 -16.82
CA VAL A 68 11.55 11.23 -16.61
C VAL A 68 12.54 11.95 -15.68
N PRO A 69 13.45 12.80 -16.21
CA PRO A 69 14.57 13.36 -15.45
C PRO A 69 14.23 14.20 -14.21
N SER A 70 13.04 14.80 -14.16
CA SER A 70 12.64 15.67 -13.05
C SER A 70 11.99 14.93 -11.88
N VAL A 71 11.91 13.60 -11.93
CA VAL A 71 11.24 12.81 -10.89
C VAL A 71 12.19 12.54 -9.73
N SER A 72 11.66 12.69 -8.52
CA SER A 72 12.24 12.18 -7.28
C SER A 72 11.26 11.22 -6.61
N LEU A 73 11.78 10.27 -5.86
CA LEU A 73 10.96 9.27 -5.19
C LEU A 73 10.34 9.87 -3.91
N PRO A 74 9.01 10.00 -3.79
CA PRO A 74 8.38 10.42 -2.55
C PRO A 74 8.38 9.28 -1.54
N TYR A 75 8.11 9.62 -0.29
CA TYR A 75 7.89 8.66 0.76
C TYR A 75 6.43 8.67 1.24
N TRP A 76 5.96 7.53 1.75
CA TRP A 76 4.66 7.40 2.41
C TRP A 76 4.84 7.37 3.93
N ASP A 77 4.51 8.49 4.59
CA ASP A 77 4.44 8.56 6.05
C ASP A 77 3.18 7.85 6.57
N SER A 78 3.31 6.55 6.84
CA SER A 78 2.19 5.74 7.33
C SER A 78 1.68 6.15 8.73
N THR A 79 2.43 7.00 9.46
CA THR A 79 1.99 7.54 10.75
C THR A 79 0.90 8.62 10.62
N LEU A 80 0.59 9.05 9.39
CA LEU A 80 -0.53 9.96 9.11
C LEU A 80 -1.84 9.21 8.88
N ASP A 81 -1.76 7.91 8.59
CA ASP A 81 -2.87 7.03 8.25
C ASP A 81 -3.28 6.11 9.40
N GLU A 82 -2.49 6.02 10.48
CA GLU A 82 -2.73 5.14 11.62
C GLU A 82 -4.13 5.29 12.25
N ALA A 83 -4.61 4.20 12.86
CA ALA A 83 -5.92 4.16 13.52
C ALA A 83 -5.94 4.95 14.83
N ASP A 84 -7.15 5.36 15.24
CA ASP A 84 -7.43 5.71 16.63
C ASP A 84 -7.41 4.44 17.49
N GLU A 85 -6.24 4.08 18.02
CA GLU A 85 -6.11 2.95 18.93
C GLU A 85 -6.58 3.38 20.33
N PRO A 86 -7.70 2.85 20.87
CA PRO A 86 -7.94 2.95 22.29
C PRO A 86 -6.79 2.23 23.00
N LEU A 87 -6.22 2.87 24.04
CA LEU A 87 -5.19 2.29 24.91
C LEU A 87 -5.66 0.93 25.43
N ASN A 88 -5.36 -0.15 24.70
CA ASN A 88 -5.71 -1.48 25.11
C ASN A 88 -4.42 -2.14 25.61
N GLU A 89 -4.29 -2.20 26.93
CA GLU A 89 -3.15 -2.75 27.67
C GLU A 89 -2.87 -4.24 27.35
N ASN A 90 -3.68 -4.87 26.50
CA ASN A 90 -3.66 -6.31 26.22
C ASN A 90 -3.53 -6.69 24.72
N ILE A 91 -3.16 -5.78 23.81
CA ILE A 91 -2.93 -6.16 22.41
C ILE A 91 -1.72 -7.09 22.31
N LYS A 92 -2.00 -8.39 22.27
CA LYS A 92 -1.04 -9.43 21.86
C LYS A 92 -0.99 -9.44 20.34
N LEU A 93 -0.06 -8.68 19.78
CA LEU A 93 0.31 -8.79 18.37
C LEU A 93 0.96 -10.16 18.14
N VAL A 94 0.16 -11.15 17.75
CA VAL A 94 0.66 -12.46 17.30
C VAL A 94 1.01 -12.34 15.81
N LEU A 95 2.22 -11.83 15.56
CA LEU A 95 2.86 -12.01 14.27
C LEU A 95 3.34 -13.46 14.20
N ASN A 96 2.58 -14.31 13.49
CA ASN A 96 2.88 -15.74 13.36
C ASN A 96 4.04 -15.92 12.36
N PHE A 97 5.26 -15.63 12.81
CA PHE A 97 6.50 -15.89 12.09
C PHE A 97 6.97 -17.34 12.28
N GLY A 98 6.12 -18.33 11.97
CA GLY A 98 6.35 -19.73 12.37
C GLY A 98 6.24 -19.92 13.89
N ASN A 99 7.02 -20.84 14.49
CA ASN A 99 7.00 -21.19 15.94
C ASN A 99 7.40 -20.05 16.90
N LEU A 100 7.37 -18.79 16.45
CA LEU A 100 7.80 -17.62 17.20
C LEU A 100 6.58 -16.80 17.63
N VAL A 101 6.38 -16.69 18.95
CA VAL A 101 5.36 -15.83 19.55
C VAL A 101 6.00 -14.50 19.95
N VAL A 102 5.66 -13.43 19.24
CA VAL A 102 6.11 -12.06 19.57
C VAL A 102 5.22 -11.50 20.70
N LYS A 103 5.82 -10.92 21.74
CA LYS A 103 5.09 -10.19 22.80
C LYS A 103 5.43 -8.70 22.71
N MET A 104 4.47 -7.90 22.24
CA MET A 104 4.53 -6.45 22.35
C MET A 104 3.92 -6.03 23.69
N THR A 105 4.64 -5.17 24.43
CA THR A 105 4.13 -4.48 25.61
C THR A 105 3.84 -3.04 25.20
N PRO A 106 2.58 -2.54 25.31
CA PRO A 106 2.27 -1.16 24.97
C PRO A 106 3.07 -0.21 25.84
N SER A 107 3.66 0.82 25.23
CA SER A 107 4.11 2.00 25.96
C SER A 107 2.87 2.75 26.43
N THR A 108 2.72 2.91 27.74
CA THR A 108 1.67 3.73 28.35
C THR A 108 1.87 5.18 27.96
N GLY A 109 1.11 5.67 26.97
CA GLY A 109 1.18 7.06 26.53
C GLY A 109 0.06 7.38 25.54
N SER A 110 -0.86 8.24 25.98
CA SER A 110 -1.82 9.06 25.22
C SER A 110 -2.62 8.37 24.08
N SER A 111 -3.94 8.30 24.25
CA SER A 111 -4.92 8.04 23.19
C SER A 111 -4.66 8.97 21.99
N SER A 112 -4.03 8.44 20.94
CA SER A 112 -3.78 9.18 19.70
C SER A 112 -4.97 9.00 18.78
N ALA A 113 -5.86 9.99 18.78
CA ALA A 113 -6.98 10.08 17.83
C ALA A 113 -6.48 9.96 16.39
N GLY A 114 -6.56 8.77 15.79
CA GLY A 114 -6.19 8.48 14.40
C GLY A 114 -7.41 8.39 13.48
N LEU A 115 -7.23 7.77 12.30
CA LEU A 115 -8.37 7.51 11.40
C LEU A 115 -9.32 6.47 12.02
N PRO A 116 -10.65 6.59 11.80
CA PRO A 116 -11.59 5.54 12.21
C PRO A 116 -11.31 4.20 11.55
N ASP A 117 -10.90 4.23 10.28
CA ASP A 117 -10.41 3.09 9.53
C ASP A 117 -9.25 3.53 8.61
N PRO A 118 -8.01 3.13 8.91
CA PRO A 118 -6.84 3.44 8.08
C PRO A 118 -6.95 2.96 6.63
N SER A 119 -7.76 1.92 6.36
CA SER A 119 -7.94 1.39 5.00
C SER A 119 -8.74 2.32 4.10
N ASP A 120 -9.48 3.26 4.69
CA ASP A 120 -10.20 4.31 3.98
C ASP A 120 -9.34 5.56 3.70
N SER A 121 -8.02 5.51 3.96
CA SER A 121 -7.11 6.60 3.61
C SER A 121 -7.17 6.98 2.13
N VAL A 122 -7.05 8.29 1.86
CA VAL A 122 -6.91 8.88 0.52
C VAL A 122 -5.74 8.32 -0.27
N MET A 123 -4.74 7.70 0.38
CA MET A 123 -3.67 6.95 -0.28
C MET A 123 -4.21 5.92 -1.28
N TRP A 124 -5.37 5.33 -0.97
CA TRP A 124 -6.06 4.31 -1.75
C TRP A 124 -7.12 4.87 -2.71
N SER A 125 -7.01 6.16 -3.05
CA SER A 125 -7.85 6.81 -4.05
C SER A 125 -7.35 6.58 -5.47
N ASP A 126 -8.24 6.72 -6.44
CA ASP A 126 -7.95 6.64 -7.87
C ASP A 126 -6.91 7.67 -8.34
N GLU A 127 -6.72 8.76 -7.60
CA GLU A 127 -5.74 9.81 -7.93
C GLU A 127 -4.31 9.48 -7.45
N LEU A 128 -4.20 8.67 -6.38
CA LEU A 128 -2.95 8.26 -5.77
C LEU A 128 -2.58 6.83 -6.21
N LEU A 129 -2.76 5.81 -5.37
CA LEU A 129 -2.29 4.46 -5.69
C LEU A 129 -3.36 3.56 -6.32
N GLY A 130 -4.60 4.04 -6.45
CA GLY A 130 -5.75 3.21 -6.80
C GLY A 130 -6.29 2.44 -5.58
N ASN A 131 -7.33 1.64 -5.80
CA ASN A 131 -8.02 0.93 -4.72
C ASN A 131 -7.07 0.06 -3.88
N GLY A 132 -7.20 0.15 -2.55
CA GLY A 132 -6.35 -0.55 -1.57
C GLY A 132 -6.74 -2.02 -1.31
N ASN A 133 -7.92 -2.43 -1.75
CA ASN A 133 -8.45 -3.77 -1.52
C ASN A 133 -8.79 -4.47 -2.84
N GLY A 134 -8.25 -5.67 -3.03
CA GLY A 134 -8.48 -6.53 -4.18
C GLY A 134 -7.50 -6.28 -5.33
N TYR A 135 -7.90 -6.68 -6.54
CA TYR A 135 -7.19 -6.30 -7.76
C TYR A 135 -7.21 -4.79 -7.92
N VAL A 136 -6.06 -4.19 -8.22
CA VAL A 136 -5.98 -2.76 -8.51
C VAL A 136 -6.61 -2.51 -9.89
N LYS A 137 -7.77 -1.87 -9.88
CA LYS A 137 -8.60 -1.59 -11.06
C LYS A 137 -8.63 -0.10 -11.42
N THR A 138 -8.20 0.76 -10.50
CA THR A 138 -8.20 2.21 -10.68
C THR A 138 -6.85 2.85 -10.46
N GLY A 139 -6.78 4.10 -10.90
CA GLY A 139 -5.61 4.96 -10.72
C GLY A 139 -4.43 4.56 -11.60
N PRO A 140 -3.25 5.12 -11.32
CA PRO A 140 -2.09 5.05 -12.21
C PRO A 140 -1.53 3.64 -12.38
N PHE A 141 -1.90 2.70 -11.50
CA PHE A 141 -1.43 1.32 -11.51
C PHE A 141 -2.55 0.32 -11.84
N GLN A 142 -3.63 0.79 -12.48
CA GLN A 142 -4.62 -0.11 -13.06
C GLN A 142 -3.96 -1.00 -14.13
N ASN A 143 -4.41 -2.26 -14.24
CA ASN A 143 -3.87 -3.25 -15.20
C ASN A 143 -2.37 -3.57 -15.03
N TRP A 144 -1.84 -3.42 -13.82
CA TRP A 144 -0.45 -3.72 -13.53
C TRP A 144 -0.22 -5.23 -13.39
N ASP A 145 0.48 -5.82 -14.37
CA ASP A 145 0.85 -7.23 -14.31
C ASP A 145 2.09 -7.44 -13.42
N THR A 146 2.19 -8.57 -12.72
CA THR A 146 3.33 -8.90 -11.85
C THR A 146 4.23 -9.95 -12.50
N ASN A 147 5.53 -9.95 -12.18
CA ASN A 147 6.44 -10.97 -12.72
C ASN A 147 6.22 -12.36 -12.12
N VAL A 148 5.48 -12.43 -11.02
CA VAL A 148 5.13 -13.66 -10.30
C VAL A 148 3.64 -13.73 -10.03
N LEU A 149 3.16 -14.94 -9.79
CA LEU A 149 1.81 -15.13 -9.27
C LEU A 149 1.75 -14.67 -7.81
N MET A 150 0.60 -14.12 -7.41
CA MET A 150 0.34 -13.76 -6.03
C MET A 150 0.56 -14.98 -5.14
N PRO A 151 1.53 -14.93 -4.21
CA PRO A 151 1.78 -16.05 -3.33
C PRO A 151 0.57 -16.31 -2.44
N LEU A 152 0.38 -17.58 -2.02
CA LEU A 152 -0.72 -18.03 -1.15
C LEU A 152 -2.14 -17.89 -1.73
N SER A 153 -2.29 -17.32 -2.92
CA SER A 153 -3.57 -17.29 -3.62
C SER A 153 -3.95 -18.69 -4.12
N ARG A 154 -5.19 -19.10 -3.87
CA ARG A 154 -5.76 -20.32 -4.49
C ARG A 154 -6.04 -20.14 -5.99
N ILE A 155 -6.08 -18.88 -6.45
CA ILE A 155 -6.33 -18.50 -7.84
C ILE A 155 -5.03 -17.91 -8.41
N PRO A 156 -4.59 -18.30 -9.61
CA PRO A 156 -3.41 -17.72 -10.22
C PRO A 156 -3.66 -16.24 -10.55
N VAL A 157 -3.20 -15.36 -9.67
CA VAL A 157 -3.30 -13.91 -9.82
C VAL A 157 -1.96 -13.39 -10.31
N LYS A 158 -1.91 -12.82 -11.52
CA LYS A 158 -0.72 -12.17 -12.08
C LYS A 158 -0.90 -10.66 -12.21
N LYS A 159 -1.87 -10.09 -11.49
CA LYS A 159 -2.18 -8.67 -11.47
C LYS A 159 -1.94 -8.13 -10.07
N LEU A 160 -1.58 -6.86 -9.99
CA LEU A 160 -1.39 -6.18 -8.72
C LEU A 160 -2.64 -6.33 -7.85
N TYR A 161 -2.40 -6.81 -6.63
CA TYR A 161 -3.43 -7.12 -5.65
C TYR A 161 -3.00 -6.62 -4.28
N ARG A 162 -3.92 -5.96 -3.58
CA ARG A 162 -3.72 -5.40 -2.24
C ARG A 162 -4.82 -5.86 -1.29
N SER A 163 -4.56 -5.81 0.00
CA SER A 163 -5.53 -6.18 1.04
C SER A 163 -5.31 -5.30 2.27
N THR A 164 -5.49 -4.00 2.07
CA THR A 164 -5.24 -2.96 3.09
C THR A 164 -6.18 -3.12 4.28
N GLY A 165 -5.64 -2.94 5.47
CA GLY A 165 -6.34 -3.16 6.74
C GLY A 165 -5.80 -4.37 7.50
N GLY A 166 -5.12 -5.30 6.81
CA GLY A 166 -4.54 -6.48 7.43
C GLY A 166 -5.56 -7.31 8.22
N ARG A 167 -5.09 -8.06 9.21
CA ARG A 167 -5.92 -8.70 10.25
C ARG A 167 -6.14 -7.71 11.41
N GLU A 168 -7.06 -8.01 12.31
CA GLU A 168 -7.38 -7.15 13.46
C GLU A 168 -6.17 -6.72 14.32
N GLN A 169 -5.10 -7.53 14.36
CA GLN A 169 -3.87 -7.20 15.10
C GLN A 169 -2.84 -6.39 14.28
N ASP A 170 -2.99 -6.32 12.96
CA ASP A 170 -2.01 -5.70 12.08
C ASP A 170 -2.27 -4.18 12.07
N ARG A 171 -1.21 -3.37 12.22
CA ARG A 171 -1.31 -1.91 12.33
C ARG A 171 -0.25 -1.21 11.48
N LEU A 172 -0.44 0.08 11.22
CA LEU A 172 0.59 0.95 10.66
C LEU A 172 1.58 1.40 11.75
N MET A 173 2.72 1.97 11.32
CA MET A 173 3.68 2.57 12.24
C MET A 173 3.04 3.78 12.94
N SER A 174 3.37 3.94 14.22
CA SER A 174 2.84 5.04 15.03
C SER A 174 3.89 6.13 15.31
N PRO A 175 3.48 7.33 15.76
CA PRO A 175 4.39 8.33 16.28
C PRO A 175 5.29 7.82 17.41
N SER A 176 4.78 6.90 18.25
CA SER A 176 5.57 6.27 19.31
C SER A 176 6.64 5.32 18.76
N ASP A 177 6.39 4.62 17.65
CA ASP A 177 7.42 3.84 16.95
C ASP A 177 8.51 4.76 16.37
N VAL A 178 8.12 5.90 15.79
CA VAL A 178 9.06 6.91 15.27
C VAL A 178 9.92 7.50 16.39
N GLU A 179 9.31 7.82 17.54
CA GLU A 179 10.05 8.27 18.72
C GLU A 179 10.99 7.18 19.23
N TRP A 180 10.57 5.92 19.23
CA TRP A 180 11.43 4.80 19.60
C TRP A 180 12.67 4.72 18.69
N ILE A 181 12.49 4.81 17.38
CA ILE A 181 13.59 4.76 16.38
C ILE A 181 14.53 5.94 16.58
N THR A 182 14.01 7.17 16.60
CA THR A 182 14.82 8.39 16.66
C THR A 182 15.42 8.67 18.03
N SER A 183 14.98 7.99 19.09
CA SER A 183 15.54 8.09 20.44
C SER A 183 16.71 7.14 20.71
N ARG A 184 16.97 6.16 19.83
CA ARG A 184 18.14 5.27 19.96
C ARG A 184 19.44 6.07 19.94
N LYS A 185 20.52 5.53 20.50
CA LYS A 185 21.82 6.23 20.59
C LYS A 185 22.86 5.72 19.60
N ASN A 186 22.79 4.44 19.24
CA ASN A 186 23.76 3.80 18.37
C ASN A 186 23.06 2.98 17.29
N TYR A 187 23.71 2.86 16.12
CA TYR A 187 23.21 2.07 15.00
C TYR A 187 22.91 0.61 15.39
N SER A 188 23.73 0.00 16.24
CA SER A 188 23.53 -1.35 16.77
C SER A 188 22.21 -1.55 17.55
N GLN A 189 21.57 -0.48 18.01
CA GLN A 189 20.26 -0.55 18.68
C GLN A 189 19.09 -0.55 17.69
N LEU A 190 19.34 -0.20 16.43
CA LEU A 190 18.35 -0.29 15.36
C LEU A 190 18.35 -1.66 14.69
N THR A 191 19.50 -2.35 14.74
CA THR A 191 19.78 -3.59 14.02
C THR A 191 20.14 -4.70 15.00
N PHE A 192 19.35 -5.78 15.07
CA PHE A 192 19.64 -6.92 15.95
C PHE A 192 19.21 -8.24 15.31
N CYS A 193 19.90 -9.32 15.66
CA CYS A 193 19.81 -10.59 14.95
C CYS A 193 18.45 -11.27 15.08
N HIS A 194 17.80 -11.12 16.24
CA HIS A 194 16.43 -11.59 16.45
C HIS A 194 15.75 -10.74 17.54
N ASP A 195 14.63 -10.12 17.17
CA ASP A 195 13.63 -9.40 18.00
C ASP A 195 13.85 -7.88 18.29
N LYS A 196 12.72 -7.13 18.23
CA LYS A 196 12.53 -5.66 18.40
C LYS A 196 13.51 -4.73 17.66
N THR A 197 13.60 -4.88 16.35
CA THR A 197 14.44 -4.03 15.49
C THR A 197 13.63 -2.99 14.72
N PHE A 198 14.31 -1.99 14.17
CA PHE A 198 13.73 -1.09 13.18
C PHE A 198 13.13 -1.89 12.00
N GLU A 199 13.81 -2.96 11.59
CA GLU A 199 13.28 -3.88 10.57
C GLU A 199 11.98 -4.59 11.02
N SER A 200 11.76 -4.86 12.30
CA SER A 200 10.46 -5.42 12.73
C SER A 200 9.32 -4.40 12.59
N MET A 201 9.60 -3.11 12.86
CA MET A 201 8.62 -2.03 12.72
C MET A 201 8.29 -1.70 11.26
N HIS A 202 9.26 -1.74 10.34
CA HIS A 202 8.96 -1.58 8.91
C HIS A 202 7.99 -2.68 8.42
N GLY A 203 8.17 -3.90 8.91
CA GLY A 203 7.32 -5.05 8.57
C GLY A 203 5.83 -4.85 8.92
N LEU A 204 5.50 -3.94 9.84
CA LEU A 204 4.12 -3.61 10.19
C LEU A 204 3.33 -3.08 8.98
N SER A 205 3.92 -2.12 8.24
CA SER A 205 3.25 -1.53 7.08
C SER A 205 3.13 -2.53 5.92
N HIS A 206 4.13 -3.39 5.74
CA HIS A 206 4.06 -4.51 4.78
C HIS A 206 2.86 -5.42 5.02
N VAL A 207 2.73 -5.88 6.26
CA VAL A 207 1.65 -6.79 6.67
C VAL A 207 0.30 -6.09 6.56
N TRP A 208 0.21 -4.82 6.98
CA TRP A 208 -1.02 -4.05 6.96
C TRP A 208 -1.55 -3.75 5.55
N VAL A 209 -0.67 -3.44 4.58
CA VAL A 209 -1.08 -3.24 3.17
C VAL A 209 -1.55 -4.56 2.53
N GLY A 210 -1.02 -5.70 2.99
CA GLY A 210 -1.48 -7.00 2.54
C GLY A 210 -1.05 -7.34 1.10
N GLY A 211 -1.65 -8.38 0.51
CA GLY A 211 -1.41 -8.74 -0.90
C GLY A 211 0.06 -9.00 -1.22
N PHE A 212 0.59 -8.34 -2.26
CA PHE A 212 2.02 -8.44 -2.58
C PHE A 212 2.94 -7.86 -1.49
N MET A 213 2.48 -6.86 -0.72
CA MET A 213 3.24 -6.29 0.39
C MET A 213 3.37 -7.24 1.59
N PHE A 214 2.43 -8.18 1.77
CA PHE A 214 2.40 -9.10 2.92
C PHE A 214 3.52 -10.13 2.93
N VAL A 215 3.92 -10.62 1.75
CA VAL A 215 4.76 -11.82 1.65
C VAL A 215 6.22 -11.43 1.87
N ILE A 216 6.56 -11.28 3.15
CA ILE A 216 7.88 -10.90 3.65
C ILE A 216 8.79 -12.11 3.93
N ARG A 217 8.33 -13.36 3.72
CA ARG A 217 9.13 -14.57 3.99
C ARG A 217 8.65 -15.85 3.28
N ARG A 218 9.52 -16.87 3.29
CA ARG A 218 9.31 -18.30 2.97
C ARG A 218 7.84 -18.73 3.11
N VAL A 219 7.21 -19.03 1.99
CA VAL A 219 6.01 -19.85 1.98
C VAL A 219 6.44 -21.28 1.68
N VAL A 220 6.22 -22.19 2.63
CA VAL A 220 6.33 -23.63 2.36
C VAL A 220 5.08 -24.03 1.57
N ILE A 221 5.18 -24.07 0.25
CA ILE A 221 4.17 -24.71 -0.60
C ILE A 221 4.72 -26.08 -0.99
N SER A 222 4.43 -27.10 -0.16
CA SER A 222 4.93 -28.47 -0.35
C SER A 222 6.47 -28.56 -0.37
N PHE A 223 7.03 -29.71 -0.76
CA PHE A 223 8.47 -30.05 -0.74
C PHE A 223 9.39 -29.16 -1.61
N ILE A 224 8.90 -28.02 -2.13
CA ILE A 224 9.67 -27.04 -2.90
C ILE A 224 9.77 -25.75 -2.08
N TYR A 225 10.94 -25.50 -1.50
CA TYR A 225 11.27 -24.22 -0.86
C TYR A 225 11.44 -23.16 -1.96
N ARG A 226 10.42 -22.34 -2.22
CA ARG A 226 10.60 -21.09 -3.00
C ARG A 226 10.49 -19.90 -2.07
N PHE A 227 11.62 -19.19 -1.94
CA PHE A 227 11.68 -17.87 -1.35
C PHE A 227 11.08 -16.89 -2.34
N THR A 228 10.11 -16.10 -1.90
CA THR A 228 9.48 -15.07 -2.75
C THR A 228 9.26 -13.84 -1.90
N SER A 229 10.28 -12.99 -1.81
CA SER A 229 10.05 -11.59 -1.49
C SER A 229 9.46 -10.96 -2.75
N VAL A 230 8.18 -10.63 -2.72
CA VAL A 230 7.46 -10.14 -3.91
C VAL A 230 6.91 -8.75 -3.72
N SER A 231 7.12 -8.15 -2.55
CA SER A 231 6.65 -6.83 -2.19
C SER A 231 7.09 -5.72 -3.17
N PRO A 232 8.28 -5.76 -3.81
CA PRO A 232 8.63 -4.77 -4.82
C PRO A 232 7.76 -4.79 -6.09
N ASN A 233 6.89 -5.79 -6.27
CA ASN A 233 5.88 -5.76 -7.34
C ASN A 233 4.83 -4.67 -7.13
N ASP A 234 4.60 -4.26 -5.88
CA ASP A 234 3.70 -3.16 -5.55
C ASP A 234 4.47 -1.84 -5.51
N PRO A 235 4.07 -0.81 -6.27
CA PRO A 235 4.68 0.52 -6.18
C PRO A 235 4.74 1.10 -4.76
N MET A 236 3.80 0.70 -3.88
CA MET A 236 3.82 1.10 -2.48
C MET A 236 5.11 0.71 -1.74
N PHE A 237 5.79 -0.36 -2.17
CA PHE A 237 7.07 -0.79 -1.61
C PHE A 237 8.08 0.36 -1.57
N TYR A 238 8.27 1.04 -2.70
CA TYR A 238 9.31 2.06 -2.83
C TYR A 238 8.98 3.30 -1.98
N LEU A 239 7.70 3.67 -1.91
CA LEU A 239 7.22 4.77 -1.07
C LEU A 239 7.38 4.45 0.42
N HIS A 240 7.08 3.22 0.83
CA HIS A 240 7.27 2.75 2.19
C HIS A 240 8.75 2.73 2.59
N HIS A 241 9.61 2.15 1.75
CA HIS A 241 11.04 2.07 2.04
C HIS A 241 11.73 3.44 2.02
N ALA A 242 11.26 4.38 1.19
CA ALA A 242 11.72 5.78 1.28
C ALA A 242 11.37 6.41 2.64
N PHE A 243 10.23 6.05 3.24
CA PHE A 243 9.89 6.50 4.60
C PHE A 243 10.78 5.83 5.67
N VAL A 244 11.11 4.56 5.49
CA VAL A 244 12.08 3.86 6.35
C VAL A 244 13.45 4.53 6.29
N ASP A 245 13.94 4.87 5.09
CA ASP A 245 15.22 5.58 4.94
C ASP A 245 15.15 7.01 5.53
N TYR A 246 14.04 7.72 5.34
CA TYR A 246 13.79 9.00 6.00
C TYR A 246 13.91 8.90 7.53
N LEU A 247 13.27 7.91 8.14
CA LEU A 247 13.35 7.69 9.59
C LEU A 247 14.77 7.36 10.06
N TRP A 248 15.52 6.59 9.26
CA TRP A 248 16.93 6.35 9.53
C TRP A 248 17.75 7.64 9.45
N GLU A 249 17.54 8.46 8.43
CA GLU A 249 18.19 9.77 8.30
C GLU A 249 17.87 10.71 9.46
N GLN A 250 16.63 10.72 9.97
CA GLN A 250 16.29 11.48 11.17
C GLN A 250 17.08 11.01 12.39
N PHE A 251 17.23 9.69 12.58
CA PHE A 251 18.11 9.14 13.61
C PHE A 251 19.57 9.59 13.42
N ARG A 252 20.12 9.46 12.20
CA ARG A 252 21.50 9.87 11.88
C ARG A 252 21.73 11.35 12.14
N LYS A 253 20.80 12.21 11.72
CA LYS A 253 20.83 13.67 11.93
C LYS A 253 20.78 14.03 13.42
N LYS A 254 19.99 13.32 14.22
CA LYS A 254 19.74 13.62 15.65
C LYS A 254 20.79 13.03 16.61
N GLN A 255 21.35 11.86 16.31
CA GLN A 255 22.09 11.06 17.30
C GLN A 255 23.57 10.86 16.94
N GLN A 256 23.94 10.99 15.67
CA GLN A 256 25.30 10.75 15.19
C GLN A 256 25.97 12.04 14.71
N SER A 257 27.27 12.18 15.01
CA SER A 257 28.13 13.14 14.33
C SER A 257 28.30 12.77 12.85
N ARG A 258 28.77 13.72 12.04
CA ARG A 258 29.00 13.48 10.60
C ARG A 258 30.01 12.35 10.34
N GLU A 259 30.99 12.17 11.21
CA GLU A 259 31.98 11.07 11.13
C GLU A 259 31.37 9.73 11.58
N GLN A 260 30.60 9.72 12.67
CA GLN A 260 29.93 8.50 13.14
C GLN A 260 28.94 7.97 12.11
N ARG A 261 28.31 8.86 11.34
CA ARG A 261 27.41 8.50 10.24
C ARG A 261 28.06 7.61 9.19
N GLU A 262 29.37 7.75 8.95
CA GLU A 262 30.13 7.00 7.93
C GLU A 262 30.73 5.69 8.47
N THR A 263 30.87 5.57 9.80
CA THR A 263 31.74 4.55 10.41
C THR A 263 31.05 3.70 11.48
N GLN A 264 29.95 4.17 12.06
CA GLN A 264 29.26 3.45 13.12
C GLN A 264 28.51 2.24 12.56
N TRP A 265 28.91 1.05 12.98
CA TRP A 265 28.29 -0.22 12.61
C TRP A 265 27.86 -1.04 13.84
N ALA A 266 27.10 -2.10 13.61
CA ALA A 266 26.78 -3.07 14.64
C ALA A 266 27.98 -3.97 14.94
N GLN A 267 28.20 -4.29 16.22
CA GLN A 267 29.27 -5.20 16.63
C GLN A 267 28.93 -6.66 16.32
N ASP A 268 27.66 -7.05 16.55
CA ASP A 268 27.14 -8.35 16.17
C ASP A 268 26.42 -8.21 14.83
N THR A 269 26.93 -8.93 13.81
CA THR A 269 26.40 -8.88 12.45
C THR A 269 25.49 -10.05 12.12
N CYS A 270 25.22 -10.96 13.07
CA CYS A 270 24.34 -12.12 12.93
C CYS A 270 24.87 -13.22 11.99
N ASN A 271 25.42 -12.84 10.85
CA ASN A 271 26.10 -13.67 9.88
C ASN A 271 27.11 -12.83 9.08
N GLU A 272 27.88 -13.49 8.21
CA GLU A 272 28.94 -12.86 7.41
C GLU A 272 28.40 -11.85 6.39
N LEU A 273 27.18 -12.03 5.87
CA LEU A 273 26.59 -11.19 4.82
C LEU A 273 26.31 -9.75 5.28
N HIS A 274 26.21 -9.52 6.60
CA HIS A 274 26.03 -8.19 7.17
C HIS A 274 27.33 -7.57 7.72
N GLY A 275 28.48 -8.15 7.38
CA GLY A 275 29.79 -7.57 7.70
C GLY A 275 29.93 -6.16 7.14
N TYR A 276 30.63 -5.30 7.87
CA TYR A 276 30.87 -3.90 7.47
C TYR A 276 31.53 -3.79 6.08
N ASP A 277 32.56 -4.61 5.84
CA ASP A 277 33.30 -4.66 4.58
C ASP A 277 32.75 -5.72 3.59
N GLU A 278 31.64 -6.38 3.93
CA GLU A 278 31.05 -7.40 3.06
C GLU A 278 30.33 -6.75 1.87
N GLN A 279 30.28 -7.46 0.74
CA GLN A 279 29.62 -6.98 -0.45
C GLN A 279 28.10 -6.87 -0.26
N MET A 280 27.55 -5.71 -0.62
CA MET A 280 26.12 -5.44 -0.69
C MET A 280 25.51 -6.08 -1.95
N LYS A 281 25.42 -7.42 -1.98
CA LYS A 281 24.94 -8.14 -3.17
C LYS A 281 23.50 -7.74 -3.55
N PRO A 282 23.19 -7.58 -4.85
CA PRO A 282 24.04 -7.82 -6.02
C PRO A 282 24.88 -6.60 -6.46
N PHE A 283 24.86 -5.50 -5.70
CA PHE A 283 25.64 -4.31 -6.02
C PHE A 283 27.15 -4.56 -5.87
N ARG A 284 27.96 -3.76 -6.57
CA ARG A 284 29.42 -3.80 -6.45
C ARG A 284 29.96 -3.06 -5.22
N LEU A 285 29.06 -2.44 -4.45
CA LEU A 285 29.34 -1.71 -3.23
C LEU A 285 29.48 -2.66 -2.04
N GLN A 286 30.13 -2.18 -0.99
CA GLN A 286 30.17 -2.82 0.32
C GLN A 286 29.10 -2.24 1.23
N ASN A 287 28.73 -2.95 2.29
CA ASN A 287 27.72 -2.48 3.24
C ASN A 287 28.07 -1.12 3.87
N ARG A 288 29.36 -0.88 4.16
CA ARG A 288 29.87 0.43 4.62
C ARG A 288 29.60 1.57 3.66
N ASP A 289 29.57 1.33 2.36
CA ASP A 289 29.40 2.39 1.37
C ASP A 289 27.97 2.96 1.43
N GLY A 290 26.99 2.14 1.84
CA GLY A 290 25.62 2.61 2.09
C GLY A 290 25.46 3.52 3.31
N LEU A 291 26.51 3.66 4.14
CA LEU A 291 26.59 4.65 5.21
C LEU A 291 27.03 6.02 4.70
N SER A 292 27.34 6.21 3.42
CA SER A 292 27.88 7.49 2.99
C SER A 292 26.92 8.66 3.25
N ASN A 293 27.45 9.79 3.70
CA ASN A 293 26.72 11.06 3.74
C ASN A 293 26.51 11.60 2.31
N GLN A 294 27.25 11.11 1.30
CA GLN A 294 27.06 11.54 -0.10
C GLN A 294 25.63 11.33 -0.59
N TYR A 295 24.93 10.29 -0.11
CA TYR A 295 23.51 10.09 -0.44
C TYR A 295 22.68 11.34 -0.14
N THR A 296 22.87 11.94 1.05
CA THR A 296 22.09 13.11 1.48
C THR A 296 22.76 14.45 1.22
N ASP A 297 24.05 14.46 0.88
CA ASP A 297 24.78 15.68 0.50
C ASP A 297 24.67 15.99 -1.00
N GLU A 298 24.58 14.96 -1.85
CA GLU A 298 24.69 15.13 -3.31
C GLU A 298 23.49 14.62 -4.10
N TRP A 299 22.75 13.62 -3.61
CA TRP A 299 21.76 12.91 -4.44
C TRP A 299 20.31 13.19 -4.06
N TYR A 300 19.96 13.22 -2.78
CA TYR A 300 18.60 13.52 -2.33
C TYR A 300 18.57 14.16 -0.94
N ASP A 301 17.47 14.82 -0.58
CA ASP A 301 17.15 15.15 0.82
C ASP A 301 15.65 14.95 1.01
N TYR A 302 15.22 14.88 2.27
CA TYR A 302 13.83 14.66 2.63
C TYR A 302 13.18 15.94 3.15
N GLU A 303 12.02 16.26 2.60
CA GLU A 303 11.14 17.29 3.13
C GLU A 303 10.24 16.70 4.23
N PRO A 304 10.32 17.15 5.50
CA PRO A 304 9.45 16.64 6.56
C PRO A 304 7.99 17.09 6.39
N VAL A 305 7.06 16.29 6.90
CA VAL A 305 5.63 16.67 6.92
C VAL A 305 5.42 17.85 7.87
N ARG A 306 4.93 18.97 7.35
CA ARG A 306 4.47 20.09 8.18
C ARG A 306 3.14 19.75 8.83
N HIS A 307 3.09 19.73 10.15
CA HIS A 307 1.85 19.59 10.90
C HIS A 307 1.17 20.95 11.15
N CYS A 308 -0.16 20.93 11.26
CA CYS A 308 -0.93 22.10 11.62
C CYS A 308 -0.72 22.48 13.09
N MET A 309 -1.02 23.72 13.45
CA MET A 309 -0.89 24.24 14.80
C MET A 309 -2.10 25.09 15.15
N SER A 310 -2.30 25.40 16.44
CA SER A 310 -3.43 26.24 16.87
C SER A 310 -3.50 27.61 16.19
N ILE A 311 -2.34 28.14 15.81
CA ILE A 311 -2.20 29.41 15.10
C ILE A 311 -2.36 29.29 13.57
N ILE A 312 -2.10 28.09 13.01
CA ILE A 312 -2.17 27.80 11.56
C ILE A 312 -2.85 26.44 11.42
N PRO A 313 -4.20 26.39 11.46
CA PRO A 313 -4.98 25.16 11.52
C PRO A 313 -5.10 24.46 10.15
N GLU A 314 -4.05 24.54 9.34
CA GLU A 314 -4.04 24.17 7.93
C GLU A 314 -2.82 23.31 7.62
N CYS A 315 -3.02 22.29 6.79
CA CYS A 315 -1.99 21.39 6.27
C CYS A 315 -1.62 21.82 4.84
N ASP A 316 -0.36 21.60 4.44
CA ASP A 316 0.15 22.01 3.11
C ASP A 316 -0.32 21.11 1.95
N SER A 317 -1.38 20.33 2.17
CA SER A 317 -1.81 19.31 1.24
C SER A 317 -3.32 19.20 1.18
N PRO A 318 -3.91 19.06 -0.03
CA PRO A 318 -5.32 18.76 -0.19
C PRO A 318 -5.69 17.35 0.32
N TYR A 319 -4.71 16.45 0.44
CA TYR A 319 -4.86 15.08 0.94
C TYR A 319 -4.81 14.98 2.46
N TYR A 320 -4.41 16.05 3.15
CA TYR A 320 -4.34 16.09 4.60
C TYR A 320 -5.38 17.04 5.18
N TRP A 321 -5.85 16.71 6.38
CA TRP A 321 -6.68 17.58 7.19
C TRP A 321 -6.04 17.78 8.56
N CYS A 322 -6.36 18.89 9.20
CA CYS A 322 -5.84 19.20 10.53
C CYS A 322 -6.71 18.55 11.60
N ASP A 323 -6.16 17.57 12.32
CA ASP A 323 -6.76 17.08 13.55
C ASP A 323 -6.50 18.08 14.67
N THR A 324 -7.52 18.86 15.02
CA THR A 324 -7.45 19.90 16.05
C THR A 324 -7.35 19.34 17.47
N LYS A 325 -7.59 18.03 17.68
CA LYS A 325 -7.41 17.40 18.99
C LYS A 325 -5.93 17.20 19.30
N SER A 326 -5.16 16.78 18.30
CA SER A 326 -3.72 16.50 18.40
C SER A 326 -2.82 17.59 17.79
N TRP A 327 -3.40 18.58 17.12
CA TRP A 327 -2.71 19.58 16.28
C TRP A 327 -1.72 18.90 15.35
N ARG A 328 -2.23 17.91 14.61
CA ARG A 328 -1.43 17.11 13.69
C ARG A 328 -2.17 16.95 12.37
N CYS A 329 -1.44 17.06 11.27
CA CYS A 329 -1.98 16.73 9.96
C CYS A 329 -2.16 15.21 9.86
N ARG A 330 -3.32 14.78 9.35
CA ARG A 330 -3.65 13.38 9.10
C ARG A 330 -4.18 13.19 7.70
N SER A 331 -4.09 11.96 7.19
CA SER A 331 -4.68 11.59 5.91
C SER A 331 -6.18 11.83 5.89
N LYS A 332 -6.69 12.33 4.77
CA LYS A 332 -8.13 12.38 4.52
C LYS A 332 -8.66 11.01 4.17
N VAL A 333 -9.98 10.87 4.28
CA VAL A 333 -10.74 9.65 4.04
C VAL A 333 -11.39 9.70 2.66
N VAL A 334 -11.33 8.60 1.90
CA VAL A 334 -11.95 8.48 0.57
C VAL A 334 -13.47 8.53 0.63
N LEU A 335 -14.11 8.76 -0.53
CA LEU A 335 -15.56 8.68 -0.65
C LEU A 335 -16.08 7.30 -0.18
N GLY A 336 -17.09 7.31 0.68
CA GLY A 336 -17.66 6.11 1.30
C GLY A 336 -16.92 5.58 2.52
N GLY A 337 -15.76 6.14 2.84
CA GLY A 337 -14.98 5.75 4.00
C GLY A 337 -15.63 6.17 5.33
N ASN A 338 -15.16 5.56 6.41
CA ASN A 338 -15.60 5.78 7.78
C ASN A 338 -15.06 7.11 8.32
N CYS A 339 -15.96 8.00 8.74
CA CYS A 339 -15.61 9.27 9.38
C CYS A 339 -16.31 9.45 10.74
N THR A 340 -16.68 8.34 11.39
CA THR A 340 -17.33 8.31 12.71
C THR A 340 -16.59 9.19 13.72
N GLY A 341 -17.29 10.10 14.39
CA GLY A 341 -16.70 10.96 15.42
C GLY A 341 -15.93 12.16 14.91
N PHE A 342 -15.97 12.40 13.58
CA PHE A 342 -15.32 13.51 12.89
C PHE A 342 -16.32 14.32 12.05
N GLU A 343 -17.62 14.27 12.37
CA GLU A 343 -18.66 15.10 11.75
C GLU A 343 -18.32 16.60 11.84
N GLY A 344 -18.52 17.32 10.73
CA GLY A 344 -18.23 18.75 10.65
C GLY A 344 -16.74 19.10 10.50
N THR A 345 -15.83 18.11 10.52
CA THR A 345 -14.41 18.32 10.23
C THR A 345 -14.09 18.18 8.74
N GLY A 346 -12.87 18.56 8.34
CA GLY A 346 -12.35 18.41 6.98
C GLY A 346 -11.81 17.01 6.63
N ILE A 347 -12.15 15.97 7.41
CA ILE A 347 -11.61 14.61 7.26
C ILE A 347 -11.83 13.98 5.88
N CYS A 348 -12.92 14.31 5.20
CA CYS A 348 -13.28 13.67 3.93
C CYS A 348 -12.61 14.33 2.72
N TYR A 349 -12.03 13.51 1.83
CA TYR A 349 -11.44 13.96 0.56
C TYR A 349 -12.53 14.21 -0.48
N ASN A 350 -12.59 15.43 -1.04
CA ASN A 350 -13.57 15.87 -2.05
C ASN A 350 -15.05 15.54 -1.70
N SER A 351 -15.36 15.40 -0.41
CA SER A 351 -16.65 14.98 0.13
C SER A 351 -16.84 15.52 1.55
N VAL A 352 -17.99 15.28 2.16
CA VAL A 352 -18.32 15.76 3.51
C VAL A 352 -18.70 14.59 4.40
N CYS A 353 -18.27 14.61 5.66
CA CYS A 353 -18.67 13.60 6.64
C CYS A 353 -20.15 13.77 7.01
N GLN A 354 -20.99 12.82 6.61
CA GLN A 354 -22.42 12.79 6.88
C GLN A 354 -22.84 11.37 7.24
N GLN A 355 -23.55 11.22 8.37
CA GLN A 355 -24.00 9.92 8.87
C GLN A 355 -22.82 8.94 9.05
N ASN A 356 -21.74 9.37 9.71
CA ASN A 356 -20.51 8.60 9.91
C ASN A 356 -19.77 8.16 8.64
N ARG A 357 -20.14 8.66 7.44
CA ARG A 357 -19.46 8.32 6.18
C ARG A 357 -19.14 9.54 5.32
N CYS A 358 -18.06 9.46 4.55
CA CYS A 358 -17.73 10.48 3.57
C CYS A 358 -18.67 10.40 2.36
N GLN A 359 -19.49 11.43 2.14
CA GLN A 359 -20.50 11.47 1.08
C GLN A 359 -20.38 12.72 0.21
N LEU A 360 -20.75 12.61 -1.07
CA LEU A 360 -20.81 13.77 -1.96
C LEU A 360 -21.84 14.78 -1.45
N PRO A 361 -21.58 16.10 -1.57
CA PRO A 361 -22.57 17.12 -1.23
C PRO A 361 -23.91 16.93 -1.96
N PRO A 362 -25.07 17.20 -1.32
CA PRO A 362 -26.39 16.95 -1.89
C PRO A 362 -26.63 17.56 -3.29
N ARG A 363 -26.04 18.73 -3.56
CA ARG A 363 -26.15 19.41 -4.88
C ARG A 363 -25.52 18.60 -6.01
N ILE A 364 -24.38 17.95 -5.75
CA ILE A 364 -23.69 17.11 -6.75
C ILE A 364 -24.44 15.79 -6.92
N GLN A 365 -24.91 15.17 -5.83
CA GLN A 365 -25.71 13.94 -5.89
C GLN A 365 -26.99 14.10 -6.75
N GLN A 366 -27.68 15.24 -6.61
CA GLN A 366 -28.87 15.55 -7.43
C GLN A 366 -28.55 15.65 -8.92
N SER A 367 -27.43 16.29 -9.28
CA SER A 367 -26.99 16.42 -10.68
C SER A 367 -26.62 15.08 -11.34
N MET A 368 -26.01 14.15 -10.58
CA MET A 368 -25.67 12.81 -11.07
C MET A 368 -26.91 11.92 -11.25
N ARG A 369 -27.90 12.02 -10.37
CA ARG A 369 -29.17 11.28 -10.50
C ARG A 369 -29.94 11.67 -11.77
N LEU A 370 -29.89 12.95 -12.15
CA LEU A 370 -30.52 13.47 -13.37
C LEU A 370 -29.82 13.00 -14.66
N ARG A 371 -28.49 12.78 -14.65
CA ARG A 371 -27.78 12.22 -15.82
C ARG A 371 -28.06 10.73 -16.00
N LYS A 372 -28.15 9.97 -14.92
CA LYS A 372 -28.34 8.51 -14.95
C LYS A 372 -29.72 8.10 -15.50
N SER A 373 -30.73 8.98 -15.48
CA SER A 373 -32.06 8.69 -16.05
C SER A 373 -32.12 8.85 -17.57
N ILE A 374 -31.09 9.40 -18.21
CA ILE A 374 -31.06 9.69 -19.65
C ILE A 374 -30.41 8.54 -20.46
N ASP A 375 -29.55 7.72 -19.84
CA ASP A 375 -28.83 6.61 -20.49
C ASP A 375 -29.58 5.27 -20.43
N SER A 376 -30.87 5.23 -20.78
CA SER A 376 -31.59 3.95 -20.97
C SER A 376 -31.26 3.35 -22.34
N ILE A 377 -30.50 2.25 -22.37
CA ILE A 377 -30.14 1.55 -23.62
C ILE A 377 -31.34 0.72 -24.12
N PRO A 378 -31.93 0.99 -25.31
CA PRO A 378 -32.97 0.14 -25.90
C PRO A 378 -32.31 -0.88 -26.84
N GLY A 379 -32.17 -2.14 -26.41
CA GLY A 379 -31.63 -3.23 -27.24
C GLY A 379 -31.85 -4.63 -26.64
N GLU A 380 -31.75 -5.68 -27.46
CA GLU A 380 -31.78 -7.09 -27.01
C GLU A 380 -30.66 -7.34 -25.98
N ILE A 381 -30.97 -8.06 -24.90
CA ILE A 381 -30.05 -8.35 -23.78
C ILE A 381 -29.71 -9.84 -23.70
N VAL A 382 -28.53 -10.14 -23.16
CA VAL A 382 -28.08 -11.46 -22.68
C VAL A 382 -27.74 -11.37 -21.19
N TRP A 383 -27.83 -12.48 -20.46
CA TRP A 383 -27.66 -12.49 -19.01
C TRP A 383 -26.28 -13.05 -18.63
N THR A 384 -25.54 -12.33 -17.79
CA THR A 384 -24.31 -12.80 -17.14
C THR A 384 -24.66 -13.32 -15.75
N LYS A 385 -23.96 -14.37 -15.29
CA LYS A 385 -24.07 -14.92 -13.94
C LYS A 385 -22.81 -14.55 -13.16
N SER A 386 -22.95 -13.78 -12.07
CA SER A 386 -21.85 -13.33 -11.23
C SER A 386 -22.06 -13.78 -9.79
N LEU A 387 -21.09 -14.43 -9.14
CA LEU A 387 -21.21 -14.86 -7.75
C LEU A 387 -20.68 -13.76 -6.81
N LEU A 388 -21.52 -13.26 -5.90
CA LEU A 388 -21.07 -12.47 -4.75
C LEU A 388 -20.95 -13.40 -3.53
N VAL A 389 -19.79 -13.37 -2.89
CA VAL A 389 -19.51 -14.09 -1.64
C VAL A 389 -19.30 -13.08 -0.53
N ASP A 390 -19.70 -13.44 0.68
CA ASP A 390 -19.42 -12.63 1.86
C ASP A 390 -17.99 -12.87 2.39
N GLN A 391 -17.65 -12.20 3.49
CA GLN A 391 -16.35 -12.32 4.17
C GLN A 391 -16.02 -13.75 4.66
N ASN A 392 -17.01 -14.64 4.73
CA ASN A 392 -16.85 -16.02 5.17
C ASN A 392 -16.80 -17.03 4.01
N GLY A 393 -17.01 -16.56 2.77
CA GLY A 393 -16.99 -17.40 1.56
C GLY A 393 -18.28 -18.18 1.31
N ASP A 394 -19.38 -17.85 2.00
CA ASP A 394 -20.66 -18.54 1.85
C ASP A 394 -21.50 -17.88 0.74
N GLY A 395 -22.13 -18.71 -0.11
CA GLY A 395 -22.96 -18.25 -1.23
C GLY A 395 -24.19 -19.13 -1.46
N THR A 396 -25.35 -18.51 -1.69
CA THR A 396 -26.59 -19.17 -2.13
C THR A 396 -27.19 -18.48 -3.37
N VAL A 397 -28.18 -19.12 -4.02
CA VAL A 397 -28.62 -18.83 -5.40
C VAL A 397 -29.91 -18.02 -5.44
N PHE A 398 -29.95 -16.88 -6.15
CA PHE A 398 -31.18 -16.16 -6.50
C PHE A 398 -31.13 -15.53 -7.90
N PHE A 399 -32.30 -15.25 -8.49
CA PHE A 399 -32.47 -14.64 -9.82
C PHE A 399 -32.91 -13.18 -9.70
N ILE A 400 -32.36 -12.29 -10.54
CA ILE A 400 -32.70 -10.85 -10.56
C ILE A 400 -33.43 -10.52 -11.86
N HIS A 401 -34.60 -9.87 -11.74
CA HIS A 401 -35.40 -9.40 -12.88
C HIS A 401 -35.00 -7.98 -13.35
N PRO A 402 -35.28 -7.61 -14.62
CA PRO A 402 -34.69 -6.45 -15.31
C PRO A 402 -35.21 -5.06 -14.90
N PHE A 403 -36.05 -4.94 -13.86
CA PHE A 403 -36.70 -3.67 -13.50
C PHE A 403 -36.74 -3.38 -12.00
N VAL A 404 -35.61 -3.52 -11.30
CA VAL A 404 -35.58 -3.17 -9.86
C VAL A 404 -34.46 -2.18 -9.54
N THR A 405 -34.85 -0.93 -9.32
CA THR A 405 -34.15 0.00 -8.41
C THR A 405 -34.32 -0.51 -6.98
N PHE A 406 -33.23 -0.87 -6.32
CA PHE A 406 -33.25 -1.10 -4.87
C PHE A 406 -32.82 0.17 -4.13
N GLN A 407 -33.71 0.67 -3.28
CA GLN A 407 -33.32 1.38 -2.05
C GLN A 407 -32.83 0.32 -1.06
N GLU A 408 -31.64 0.54 -0.49
CA GLU A 408 -31.03 -0.22 0.63
C GLU A 408 -31.40 -1.71 0.73
N VAL A 409 -30.66 -2.57 0.04
CA VAL A 409 -30.70 -4.02 0.29
C VAL A 409 -29.28 -4.58 0.41
N THR A 410 -29.04 -5.30 1.50
CA THR A 410 -27.87 -6.15 1.74
C THR A 410 -27.96 -7.39 0.86
N PHE A 411 -26.98 -7.62 -0.03
CA PHE A 411 -26.99 -8.78 -0.92
C PHE A 411 -26.17 -9.95 -0.35
N GLN A 412 -26.73 -11.16 -0.46
CA GLN A 412 -26.03 -12.44 -0.29
C GLN A 412 -26.26 -13.27 -1.57
N GLY A 413 -25.20 -13.68 -2.28
CA GLY A 413 -25.31 -14.72 -3.33
C GLY A 413 -25.05 -14.34 -4.81
N THR A 414 -25.55 -15.18 -5.72
CA THR A 414 -25.35 -15.02 -7.19
C THR A 414 -26.25 -13.92 -7.78
N VAL A 415 -25.68 -13.00 -8.55
CA VAL A 415 -26.31 -11.87 -9.24
C VAL A 415 -26.34 -12.16 -10.74
N TYR A 416 -27.52 -12.03 -11.36
CA TYR A 416 -27.66 -12.05 -12.81
C TYR A 416 -27.70 -10.62 -13.37
N LEU A 417 -26.79 -10.31 -14.29
CA LEU A 417 -26.64 -8.97 -14.86
C LEU A 417 -27.03 -8.97 -16.34
N PRO A 418 -27.93 -8.06 -16.79
CA PRO A 418 -28.24 -7.92 -18.21
C PRO A 418 -27.09 -7.17 -18.91
N VAL A 419 -26.58 -7.71 -20.02
CA VAL A 419 -25.61 -7.03 -20.90
C VAL A 419 -26.14 -6.98 -22.33
N PRO A 420 -25.76 -5.97 -23.14
CA PRO A 420 -26.20 -5.87 -24.52
C PRO A 420 -25.81 -7.11 -25.33
N LYS A 421 -26.73 -7.61 -26.18
CA LYS A 421 -26.45 -8.75 -27.06
C LYS A 421 -25.37 -8.37 -28.09
N PRO A 422 -24.24 -9.09 -28.13
CA PRO A 422 -23.21 -8.85 -29.13
C PRO A 422 -23.76 -9.08 -30.54
N ARG A 423 -23.36 -8.23 -31.50
CA ARG A 423 -23.68 -8.46 -32.91
C ARG A 423 -22.91 -9.68 -33.42
N ALA A 424 -23.59 -10.53 -34.19
CA ALA A 424 -22.97 -11.74 -34.74
C ALA A 424 -21.67 -11.42 -35.50
N GLY A 425 -20.58 -12.11 -35.15
CA GLY A 425 -19.25 -11.94 -35.77
C GLY A 425 -18.42 -10.77 -35.22
N ILE A 426 -18.91 -10.03 -34.22
CA ILE A 426 -18.17 -8.93 -33.57
C ILE A 426 -17.84 -9.32 -32.13
N ILE A 427 -16.55 -9.28 -31.77
CA ILE A 427 -16.12 -9.39 -30.38
C ILE A 427 -16.42 -8.06 -29.71
N GLN A 428 -17.23 -8.09 -28.65
CA GLN A 428 -17.55 -6.93 -27.83
C GLN A 428 -17.05 -7.18 -26.41
N GLU A 429 -16.15 -6.32 -25.95
CA GLU A 429 -15.64 -6.36 -24.59
C GLU A 429 -16.66 -5.71 -23.65
N VAL A 430 -17.05 -6.41 -22.59
CA VAL A 430 -18.02 -5.93 -21.60
C VAL A 430 -17.36 -6.01 -20.22
N THR A 431 -17.07 -4.86 -19.63
CA THR A 431 -16.50 -4.77 -18.28
C THR A 431 -17.60 -4.55 -17.26
N LEU A 432 -17.70 -5.42 -16.27
CA LEU A 432 -18.65 -5.30 -15.16
C LEU A 432 -17.94 -4.72 -13.93
N GLU A 433 -18.24 -3.47 -13.60
CA GLU A 433 -17.81 -2.85 -12.35
C GLU A 433 -18.95 -2.87 -11.34
N ALA A 434 -18.79 -3.65 -10.27
CA ALA A 434 -19.68 -3.56 -9.12
C ALA A 434 -19.12 -2.53 -8.14
N ARG A 435 -19.94 -1.54 -7.78
CA ARG A 435 -19.63 -0.55 -6.75
C ARG A 435 -20.78 -0.50 -5.75
N ASP A 436 -20.48 -0.32 -4.47
CA ASP A 436 -21.50 -0.15 -3.45
C ASP A 436 -22.18 1.21 -3.55
N ALA A 437 -23.20 1.46 -2.72
CA ALA A 437 -23.94 2.73 -2.70
C ALA A 437 -23.05 3.97 -2.43
N TYR A 438 -21.80 3.75 -2.01
CA TYR A 438 -20.84 4.77 -1.64
C TYR A 438 -19.69 4.90 -2.65
N GLY A 439 -19.74 4.15 -3.77
CA GLY A 439 -18.77 4.23 -4.87
C GLY A 439 -17.54 3.32 -4.72
N ARG A 440 -17.49 2.48 -3.67
CA ARG A 440 -16.38 1.54 -3.42
C ARG A 440 -16.56 0.28 -4.23
N TYR A 441 -15.49 -0.27 -4.80
CA TYR A 441 -15.58 -1.49 -5.62
C TYR A 441 -15.99 -2.72 -4.80
N CYS A 442 -17.06 -3.39 -5.23
CA CYS A 442 -17.44 -4.70 -4.71
C CYS A 442 -16.55 -5.77 -5.35
N GLN A 443 -15.96 -6.64 -4.54
CA GLN A 443 -15.18 -7.76 -5.03
C GLN A 443 -16.12 -8.93 -5.35
N ALA A 444 -16.24 -9.27 -6.63
CA ALA A 444 -16.83 -10.53 -7.06
C ALA A 444 -15.72 -11.56 -7.30
N HIS A 445 -15.83 -12.74 -6.70
CA HIS A 445 -15.05 -13.91 -7.09
C HIS A 445 -15.75 -14.55 -8.30
N CYS A 446 -15.30 -14.20 -9.52
CA CYS A 446 -15.82 -14.83 -10.73
C CYS A 446 -15.24 -16.25 -10.88
N TYR A 447 -16.03 -17.28 -10.57
CA TYR A 447 -15.73 -18.65 -10.97
C TYR A 447 -16.08 -18.84 -12.44
N ASN A 448 -15.08 -19.22 -13.23
CA ASN A 448 -15.24 -19.46 -14.66
C ASN A 448 -15.76 -20.90 -14.88
N THR A 449 -17.09 -21.07 -14.88
CA THR A 449 -17.75 -22.23 -15.48
C THR A 449 -18.98 -21.76 -16.26
N THR A 450 -18.78 -21.30 -17.49
CA THR A 450 -19.87 -21.16 -18.46
C THR A 450 -20.22 -22.53 -19.03
N GLU A 451 -21.40 -23.05 -18.72
CA GLU A 451 -21.95 -24.25 -19.39
C GLU A 451 -22.61 -23.97 -20.75
N GLU A 452 -22.68 -22.71 -21.21
CA GLU A 452 -23.15 -22.41 -22.56
C GLU A 452 -22.29 -21.35 -23.27
N ARG A 453 -22.06 -21.59 -24.57
CA ARG A 453 -21.03 -20.98 -25.41
C ARG A 453 -21.26 -19.50 -25.68
N TYR A 454 -20.80 -18.63 -24.78
CA TYR A 454 -20.29 -17.30 -25.14
C TYR A 454 -19.02 -17.07 -24.33
N GLN A 455 -17.86 -17.10 -24.99
CA GLN A 455 -16.58 -16.86 -24.35
C GLN A 455 -16.49 -15.40 -23.92
N VAL A 456 -16.79 -15.13 -22.65
CA VAL A 456 -16.37 -13.92 -21.95
C VAL A 456 -14.99 -14.23 -21.38
N ARG A 457 -13.95 -13.53 -21.85
CA ARG A 457 -12.58 -13.68 -21.35
C ARG A 457 -12.33 -12.74 -20.19
#